data_AF-A0A2N4WT96-F1
#
_entry.id   AF-A0A2N4WT96-F1
#
_cell.length_a   1.000
_cell.length_b   1.000
_cell.length_c   1.000
_cell.angle_alpha   90.00
_cell.angle_beta   90.00
_cell.angle_gamma   90.00
#
_symmetry.space_group_name_H-M   'P 1'
#
loop_
_entity.id
_entity.type
_entity.pdbx_description
1 polymer ?
#
loop_
_entity_poly.entity_id
_entity_poly.type
_entity_poly.pdbx_seq_one_letter_code
_entity_poly.pdbx_strand_id
1 'polypeptide(L)'
;MYSDISHERQQSLLRQRNLFALTSAGLGLAMVIAGSLAATRDREVVLVPTVPKQLTVSSAGVEADYLELVTRDAALVLLNRSPEGLDYWMNEILKLADPGSYGRLKAELVRIVEEQRGSDVTQAFVIRSMTVDPKGLTSDVTGTLKTFVGAQVIASDERRFRFSWTYRGLRLALSGFAQLPPQDKSKEAQ
;
A
#
# COMPACT_ATOMS: atom_id res chain seq x y z
N MET A 1 -54.37 13.20 -52.89
CA MET A 1 -54.34 12.34 -51.68
C MET A 1 -53.00 11.61 -51.49
N TYR A 2 -52.25 11.23 -52.53
CA TYR A 2 -50.89 10.66 -52.36
C TYR A 2 -49.77 11.70 -52.16
N SER A 3 -49.96 12.93 -52.65
CA SER A 3 -49.00 14.04 -52.49
C SER A 3 -48.91 14.55 -51.06
N ASP A 4 -50.03 14.72 -50.36
CA ASP A 4 -50.04 15.23 -48.98
C ASP A 4 -49.38 14.28 -47.97
N ILE A 5 -49.57 12.97 -48.15
CA ILE A 5 -48.93 11.94 -47.31
C ILE A 5 -47.40 11.96 -47.46
N SER A 6 -46.89 12.34 -48.64
CA SER A 6 -45.45 12.44 -48.89
C SER A 6 -44.83 13.68 -48.23
N HIS A 7 -45.55 14.80 -48.18
CA HIS A 7 -45.10 16.04 -47.55
C HIS A 7 -45.09 15.95 -46.02
N GLU A 8 -46.10 15.33 -45.41
CA GLU A 8 -46.10 15.11 -43.95
C GLU A 8 -44.97 14.17 -43.50
N ARG A 9 -44.69 13.11 -44.26
CA ARG A 9 -43.55 12.21 -43.99
C ARG A 9 -42.19 12.91 -44.16
N GLN A 10 -42.06 13.80 -45.14
CA GLN A 10 -40.83 14.60 -45.29
C GLN A 10 -40.62 15.57 -44.12
N GLN A 11 -41.69 16.20 -43.62
CA GLN A 11 -41.58 17.10 -42.47
C GLN A 11 -41.25 16.38 -41.16
N SER A 12 -41.80 15.18 -40.94
CA SER A 12 -41.48 14.38 -39.75
C SER A 12 -40.03 13.90 -39.75
N LEU A 13 -39.51 13.47 -40.92
CA LEU A 13 -38.11 13.10 -41.09
C LEU A 13 -37.15 14.28 -40.87
N LEU A 14 -37.51 15.48 -41.34
CA LEU A 14 -36.71 16.69 -41.10
C LEU A 14 -36.69 17.08 -39.62
N ARG A 15 -37.82 16.96 -38.91
CA ARG A 15 -37.89 17.20 -37.45
C ARG A 15 -37.07 16.16 -36.68
N GLN A 16 -37.16 14.88 -37.04
CA GLN A 16 -36.36 13.82 -36.44
C GLN A 16 -34.86 14.05 -36.68
N ARG A 17 -34.45 14.39 -37.91
CA ARG A 17 -33.06 14.73 -38.23
C ARG A 17 -32.56 15.91 -37.42
N ASN A 18 -33.34 17.00 -37.35
CA ASN A 18 -32.94 18.19 -36.59
C ASN A 18 -32.88 17.91 -35.09
N LEU A 19 -33.80 17.08 -34.56
CA LEU A 19 -33.77 16.64 -33.17
C LEU A 19 -32.51 15.80 -32.90
N PHE A 20 -32.19 14.82 -33.75
CA PHE A 20 -30.97 14.02 -33.63
C PHE A 20 -29.70 14.87 -33.75
N ALA A 21 -29.68 15.86 -34.65
CA ALA A 21 -28.57 16.78 -34.79
C ALA A 21 -28.36 17.62 -33.52
N LEU A 22 -29.46 18.14 -32.93
CA LEU A 22 -29.43 18.90 -31.68
C LEU A 22 -28.98 18.06 -30.49
N THR A 23 -29.53 16.85 -30.32
CA THR A 23 -29.15 15.97 -29.22
C THR A 23 -27.70 15.52 -29.35
N SER A 24 -27.22 15.25 -30.56
CA SER A 24 -25.83 14.85 -30.81
C SER A 24 -24.86 16.01 -30.56
N ALA A 25 -25.22 17.23 -30.98
CA ALA A 25 -24.43 18.42 -30.68
C ALA A 25 -24.38 18.70 -29.17
N GLY A 26 -25.51 18.53 -28.47
CA GLY A 26 -25.59 18.66 -27.01
C GLY A 26 -24.71 17.64 -26.28
N LEU A 27 -24.76 16.37 -26.69
CA LEU A 27 -23.90 15.31 -26.14
C LEU A 27 -22.42 15.56 -26.43
N GLY A 28 -22.09 16.02 -27.64
CA GLY A 28 -20.72 16.39 -28.01
C GLY A 28 -20.18 17.52 -27.12
N LEU A 29 -20.99 18.57 -26.91
CA LEU A 29 -20.63 19.66 -26.01
C LEU A 29 -20.45 19.19 -24.56
N ALA A 30 -21.36 18.34 -24.07
CA ALA A 30 -21.26 17.76 -22.73
C ALA A 30 -19.98 16.91 -22.57
N MET A 31 -19.59 16.14 -23.58
CA MET A 31 -18.33 15.38 -23.58
C MET A 31 -17.11 16.30 -23.54
N VAL A 32 -17.09 17.38 -24.31
CA VAL A 32 -16.00 18.36 -24.29
C VAL A 32 -15.88 18.99 -22.91
N ILE A 33 -16.99 19.43 -22.32
CA ILE A 33 -17.01 20.02 -20.97
C ILE A 33 -16.52 19.02 -19.92
N ALA A 34 -17.04 17.79 -19.95
CA ALA A 34 -16.63 16.74 -19.02
C ALA A 34 -15.15 16.38 -19.17
N GLY A 35 -14.66 16.29 -20.41
CA GLY A 35 -13.25 16.04 -20.71
C GLY A 35 -12.34 17.17 -20.23
N SER A 36 -12.72 18.43 -20.45
CA SER A 36 -12.00 19.60 -19.94
C SER A 36 -11.94 19.60 -18.42
N LEU A 37 -13.07 19.37 -17.75
CA LEU A 37 -13.13 19.34 -16.28
C LEU A 37 -12.30 18.18 -15.69
N ALA A 38 -12.28 17.02 -16.37
CA ALA A 38 -11.43 15.91 -15.98
C ALA A 38 -9.94 16.21 -16.19
N ALA A 39 -9.58 16.95 -17.24
CA ALA A 39 -8.20 17.33 -17.56
C ALA A 39 -7.66 18.42 -16.61
N THR A 40 -8.52 19.32 -16.12
CA THR A 40 -8.16 20.34 -15.12
C THR A 40 -8.26 19.85 -13.69
N ARG A 41 -8.52 18.55 -13.47
CA ARG A 41 -8.61 18.00 -12.12
C ARG A 41 -7.22 18.08 -11.47
N ASP A 42 -7.11 18.87 -10.42
CA ASP A 42 -5.86 19.05 -9.69
C ASP A 42 -5.34 17.70 -9.19
N ARG A 43 -4.12 17.37 -9.61
CA ARG A 43 -3.36 16.27 -9.02
C ARG A 43 -2.81 16.79 -7.70
N GLU A 44 -3.39 16.35 -6.59
CA GLU A 44 -2.84 16.64 -5.28
C GLU A 44 -1.53 15.85 -5.10
N VAL A 45 -0.42 16.57 -5.08
CA VAL A 45 0.91 16.00 -4.80
C VAL A 45 1.23 16.30 -3.35
N VAL A 46 1.14 15.29 -2.50
CA VAL A 46 1.56 15.40 -1.10
C VAL A 46 3.08 15.24 -1.05
N LEU A 47 3.78 16.31 -0.67
CA LEU A 47 5.21 16.22 -0.41
C LEU A 47 5.42 15.48 0.92
N VAL A 48 6.03 14.30 0.84
CA VAL A 48 6.53 13.60 2.02
C VAL A 48 7.97 14.05 2.25
N PRO A 49 8.27 14.76 3.36
CA PRO A 49 9.63 15.14 3.68
C PRO A 49 10.52 13.89 3.73
N THR A 50 11.79 14.00 3.34
CA THR A 50 12.83 12.95 3.35
C THR A 50 12.80 11.91 2.22
N VAL A 51 11.79 11.90 1.35
CA VAL A 51 11.77 11.01 0.19
C VAL A 51 12.38 11.73 -1.02
N PRO A 52 13.48 11.23 -1.61
CA PRO A 52 14.15 11.91 -2.75
C PRO A 52 13.41 11.73 -4.08
N LYS A 53 12.40 10.85 -4.13
CA LYS A 53 11.63 10.48 -5.32
C LYS A 53 10.15 10.75 -5.11
N GLN A 54 9.46 11.04 -6.21
CA GLN A 54 8.00 11.11 -6.20
C GLN A 54 7.44 9.70 -6.01
N LEU A 55 6.56 9.53 -5.03
CA LEU A 55 5.88 8.26 -4.78
C LEU A 55 4.50 8.32 -5.43
N THR A 56 4.17 7.31 -6.24
CA THR A 56 2.84 7.20 -6.82
C THR A 56 2.10 5.98 -6.28
N VAL A 57 0.86 6.20 -5.87
CA VAL A 57 -0.06 5.16 -5.44
C VAL A 57 -1.27 5.24 -6.38
N SER A 58 -1.59 4.13 -7.04
CA SER A 58 -2.66 4.09 -8.02
C SER A 58 -3.56 2.88 -7.80
N SER A 59 -4.73 2.86 -8.44
CA SER A 59 -5.58 1.66 -8.44
C SER A 59 -4.90 0.46 -9.09
N ALA A 60 -3.89 0.67 -9.95
CA ALA A 60 -3.16 -0.41 -10.61
C ALA A 60 -2.19 -1.14 -9.67
N GLY A 61 -1.84 -0.53 -8.53
CA GLY A 61 -0.96 -1.13 -7.55
C GLY A 61 -0.05 -0.12 -6.87
N VAL A 62 0.93 -0.69 -6.18
CA VAL A 62 1.94 0.03 -5.42
C VAL A 62 3.26 0.02 -6.19
N GLU A 63 3.95 1.16 -6.21
CA GLU A 63 5.30 1.27 -6.76
C GLU A 63 6.35 0.71 -5.78
N ALA A 64 7.47 0.20 -6.32
CA ALA A 64 8.55 -0.37 -5.51
C ALA A 64 9.08 0.61 -4.45
N ASP A 65 9.32 1.86 -4.82
CA ASP A 65 9.83 2.88 -3.90
C ASP A 65 8.86 3.15 -2.73
N TYR A 66 7.53 3.10 -2.98
CA TYR A 66 6.52 3.27 -1.93
C TYR A 66 6.46 2.04 -1.01
N LEU A 67 6.49 0.84 -1.59
CA LEU A 67 6.50 -0.40 -0.81
C LEU A 67 7.75 -0.49 0.05
N GLU A 68 8.90 -0.07 -0.47
CA GLU A 68 10.17 -0.02 0.25
C GLU A 68 10.11 0.96 1.43
N LEU A 69 9.56 2.16 1.20
CA LEU A 69 9.38 3.16 2.25
C LEU A 69 8.51 2.64 3.39
N VAL A 70 7.33 2.10 3.08
CA VAL A 70 6.38 1.59 4.08
C VAL A 70 6.98 0.38 4.81
N THR A 71 7.70 -0.49 4.08
CA THR A 71 8.37 -1.64 4.70
C THR A 71 9.47 -1.19 5.65
N ARG A 72 10.25 -0.16 5.30
CA ARG A 72 11.29 0.37 6.19
C ARG A 72 10.69 0.86 7.51
N ASP A 73 9.62 1.65 7.42
CA ASP A 73 8.93 2.20 8.59
C ASP A 73 8.37 1.07 9.47
N ALA A 74 7.63 0.14 8.86
CA ALA A 74 7.07 -1.02 9.55
C ALA A 74 8.17 -1.90 10.17
N ALA A 75 9.27 -2.15 9.48
CA ALA A 75 10.37 -2.97 9.99
C ALA A 75 11.03 -2.31 11.20
N LEU A 76 11.22 -1.00 11.17
CA LEU A 76 11.78 -0.26 12.30
C LEU A 76 10.85 -0.31 13.52
N VAL A 77 9.53 -0.27 13.34
CA VAL A 77 8.58 -0.42 14.45
C VAL A 77 8.51 -1.88 14.92
N LEU A 78 8.29 -2.85 14.03
CA LEU A 78 8.07 -4.24 14.40
C LEU A 78 9.29 -4.89 15.06
N LEU A 79 10.50 -4.57 14.58
CA LEU A 79 11.73 -5.26 14.94
C LEU A 79 12.54 -4.55 16.04
N ASN A 80 12.07 -3.42 16.56
CA ASN A 80 12.69 -2.70 17.68
C ASN A 80 11.68 -2.55 18.81
N ARG A 81 11.98 -3.15 19.97
CA ARG A 81 11.06 -3.15 21.11
C ARG A 81 11.81 -3.23 22.44
N SER A 82 11.29 -2.52 23.43
CA SER A 82 11.76 -2.53 24.82
C SER A 82 10.58 -2.69 25.78
N PRO A 83 10.80 -3.14 27.03
CA PRO A 83 9.74 -3.38 28.00
C PRO A 83 8.88 -2.14 28.31
N GLU A 84 9.49 -0.94 28.27
CA GLU A 84 8.83 0.33 28.60
C GLU A 84 7.84 0.76 27.51
N GLY A 85 8.05 0.32 26.26
CA GLY A 85 7.30 0.77 25.09
C GLY A 85 6.34 -0.25 24.49
N LEU A 86 6.13 -1.41 25.13
CA LEU A 86 5.38 -2.53 24.54
C LEU A 86 3.93 -2.20 24.15
N ASP A 87 3.22 -1.44 24.99
CA ASP A 87 1.82 -1.08 24.70
C ASP A 87 1.72 -0.12 23.51
N TYR A 88 2.66 0.84 23.41
CA TYR A 88 2.76 1.74 22.26
C TYR A 88 3.11 0.97 20.98
N TRP A 89 4.14 0.11 21.06
CA TRP A 89 4.60 -0.75 19.98
C TRP A 89 3.47 -1.59 19.39
N MET A 90 2.70 -2.27 20.24
CA MET A 90 1.57 -3.09 19.80
C MET A 90 0.50 -2.24 19.10
N ASN A 91 0.15 -1.08 19.67
CA ASN A 91 -0.85 -0.20 19.10
C ASN A 91 -0.43 0.35 17.71
N GLU A 92 0.83 0.72 17.52
CA GLU A 92 1.32 1.20 16.22
C GLU A 92 1.27 0.09 15.16
N ILE A 93 1.66 -1.14 15.50
CA ILE A 93 1.60 -2.27 14.54
C ILE A 93 0.15 -2.57 14.15
N LEU A 94 -0.78 -2.51 15.11
CA LEU A 94 -2.19 -2.77 14.85
C LEU A 94 -2.84 -1.71 13.94
N LYS A 95 -2.31 -0.48 13.89
CA LYS A 95 -2.74 0.55 12.92
C LYS A 95 -2.35 0.20 11.48
N LEU A 96 -1.29 -0.59 11.30
CA LEU A 96 -0.82 -1.05 9.98
C LEU A 96 -1.55 -2.31 9.52
N ALA A 97 -2.20 -3.05 10.43
CA ALA A 97 -2.79 -4.35 10.16
C ALA A 97 -3.90 -4.33 9.08
N ASP A 98 -3.92 -5.38 8.27
CA ASP A 98 -5.06 -5.69 7.40
C ASP A 98 -6.28 -6.09 8.25
N PRO A 99 -7.49 -5.52 8.00
CA PRO A 99 -8.68 -5.84 8.78
C PRO A 99 -9.02 -7.34 8.81
N GLY A 100 -8.75 -8.09 7.74
CA GLY A 100 -8.99 -9.53 7.67
C GLY A 100 -7.97 -10.35 8.47
N SER A 101 -6.78 -9.80 8.73
CA SER A 101 -5.72 -10.46 9.51
C SER A 101 -5.58 -9.90 10.94
N TYR A 102 -6.33 -8.86 11.28
CA TYR A 102 -6.21 -8.11 12.53
C TYR A 102 -6.29 -9.01 13.77
N GLY A 103 -7.27 -9.91 13.84
CA GLY A 103 -7.47 -10.79 15.00
C GLY A 103 -6.29 -11.72 15.25
N ARG A 104 -5.76 -12.33 14.17
CA ARG A 104 -4.58 -13.20 14.24
C ARG A 104 -3.33 -12.41 14.64
N LEU A 105 -3.09 -11.28 13.99
CA LEU A 105 -1.94 -10.43 14.30
C LEU A 105 -2.00 -9.93 15.75
N LYS A 106 -3.16 -9.49 16.23
CA LYS A 106 -3.34 -9.08 17.62
C LYS A 106 -3.02 -10.21 18.60
N ALA A 107 -3.47 -11.43 18.34
CA ALA A 107 -3.16 -12.56 19.20
C ALA A 107 -1.65 -12.85 19.26
N GLU A 108 -0.95 -12.80 18.11
CA GLU A 108 0.50 -12.95 18.04
C GLU A 108 1.24 -11.85 18.82
N LEU A 109 0.81 -10.58 18.69
CA LEU A 109 1.40 -9.45 19.39
C LEU A 109 1.16 -9.51 20.91
N VAL A 110 -0.05 -9.86 21.35
CA VAL A 110 -0.37 -10.01 22.78
C VAL A 110 0.53 -11.07 23.42
N ARG A 111 0.72 -12.20 22.75
CA ARG A 111 1.65 -13.24 23.22
C ARG A 111 3.07 -12.71 23.37
N ILE A 112 3.57 -11.95 22.39
CA ILE A 112 4.90 -11.32 22.45
C ILE A 112 4.99 -10.35 23.63
N VAL A 113 3.96 -9.54 23.85
CA VAL A 113 3.89 -8.59 24.97
C VAL A 113 3.90 -9.32 26.30
N GLU A 114 3.14 -10.41 26.45
CA GLU A 114 3.11 -11.24 27.66
C GLU A 114 4.46 -11.91 27.94
N GLU A 115 5.13 -12.43 26.90
CA GLU A 115 6.46 -13.04 27.02
C GLU A 115 7.54 -12.02 27.43
N GLN A 116 7.40 -10.75 27.03
CA GLN A 116 8.37 -9.70 27.30
C GLN A 116 8.05 -8.86 28.55
N ARG A 117 6.80 -8.90 29.03
CA ARG A 117 6.39 -8.18 30.23
C ARG A 117 7.07 -8.79 31.47
N GLY A 118 7.80 -7.95 32.20
CA GLY A 118 8.58 -8.37 33.37
C GLY A 118 9.98 -8.90 33.03
N SER A 119 10.38 -8.84 31.76
CA SER A 119 11.76 -9.07 31.31
C SER A 119 12.48 -7.74 31.11
N ASP A 120 13.78 -7.68 31.40
CA ASP A 120 14.65 -6.54 31.03
C ASP A 120 15.23 -6.68 29.61
N VAL A 121 14.61 -7.53 28.78
CA VAL A 121 15.07 -7.80 27.41
C VAL A 121 14.61 -6.68 26.48
N THR A 122 15.58 -6.07 25.79
CA THR A 122 15.35 -5.12 24.70
C THR A 122 15.90 -5.70 23.40
N GLN A 123 15.22 -5.41 22.29
CA GLN A 123 15.65 -5.84 20.95
C GLN A 123 15.82 -4.62 20.05
N ALA A 124 16.91 -4.59 19.30
CA ALA A 124 17.14 -3.60 18.26
C ALA A 124 17.56 -4.28 16.96
N PHE A 125 16.95 -3.86 15.85
CA PHE A 125 17.23 -4.40 14.53
C PHE A 125 17.87 -3.35 13.64
N VAL A 126 19.04 -3.69 13.10
CA VAL A 126 19.78 -2.86 12.17
C VAL A 126 19.58 -3.41 10.77
N ILE A 127 18.82 -2.68 9.95
CA ILE A 127 18.57 -3.04 8.54
C ILE A 127 19.90 -2.99 7.77
N ARG A 128 20.20 -4.06 7.03
CA ARG A 128 21.36 -4.14 6.12
C ARG A 128 20.91 -4.03 4.66
N SER A 129 19.85 -4.75 4.29
CA SER A 129 19.30 -4.74 2.95
C SER A 129 17.81 -5.02 2.97
N MET A 130 17.15 -4.65 1.88
CA MET A 130 15.72 -4.87 1.69
C MET A 130 15.47 -5.17 0.21
N THR A 131 14.49 -6.03 -0.05
CA THR A 131 14.04 -6.34 -1.40
C THR A 131 12.52 -6.35 -1.39
N VAL A 132 11.91 -5.66 -2.35
CA VAL A 132 10.46 -5.53 -2.45
C VAL A 132 9.95 -6.18 -3.73
N ASP A 133 8.81 -6.85 -3.63
CA ASP A 133 8.06 -7.39 -4.76
C ASP A 133 6.66 -6.76 -4.77
N PRO A 134 6.45 -5.68 -5.55
CA PRO A 134 5.15 -5.03 -5.63
C PRO A 134 4.06 -5.90 -6.26
N LYS A 135 4.43 -6.87 -7.10
CA LYS A 135 3.45 -7.78 -7.74
C LYS A 135 2.97 -8.83 -6.75
N GLY A 136 3.90 -9.41 -6.00
CA GLY A 136 3.59 -10.35 -4.92
C GLY A 136 3.07 -9.69 -3.64
N LEU A 137 3.15 -8.36 -3.53
CA LEU A 137 2.88 -7.59 -2.31
C LEU A 137 3.66 -8.13 -1.12
N THR A 138 4.95 -8.40 -1.33
CA THR A 138 5.85 -8.88 -0.28
C THR A 138 7.11 -8.04 -0.20
N SER A 139 7.75 -8.07 0.96
CA SER A 139 9.00 -7.37 1.18
C SER A 139 9.86 -8.15 2.15
N ASP A 140 11.10 -8.38 1.77
CA ASP A 140 12.08 -9.11 2.56
C ASP A 140 13.12 -8.13 3.11
N VAL A 141 13.33 -8.15 4.42
CA VAL A 141 14.28 -7.28 5.11
C VAL A 141 15.33 -8.15 5.79
N THR A 142 16.59 -7.89 5.49
CA THR A 142 17.74 -8.57 6.08
C THR A 142 18.55 -7.60 6.93
N GLY A 143 19.00 -8.05 8.09
CA GLY A 143 19.73 -7.20 9.02
C GLY A 143 20.25 -7.97 10.22
N THR A 144 20.72 -7.22 11.22
CA THR A 144 21.24 -7.78 12.46
C THR A 144 20.28 -7.48 13.60
N LEU A 145 19.77 -8.53 14.25
CA LEU A 145 18.97 -8.45 15.46
C LEU A 145 19.89 -8.53 16.68
N LYS A 146 19.95 -7.45 17.44
CA LYS A 146 20.67 -7.36 18.70
C LYS A 146 19.70 -7.49 19.86
N THR A 147 20.01 -8.37 20.80
CA THR A 147 19.23 -8.56 22.02
C THR A 147 20.06 -8.10 23.21
N PHE A 148 19.46 -7.28 24.06
CA PHE A 148 20.07 -6.66 25.22
C PHE A 148 19.35 -7.11 26.48
N VAL A 149 20.10 -7.22 27.58
CA VAL A 149 19.55 -7.30 28.94
C VAL A 149 20.22 -6.19 29.75
N GLY A 150 19.44 -5.19 30.15
CA GLY A 150 19.99 -3.94 30.68
C GLY A 150 20.97 -3.31 29.69
N ALA A 151 22.24 -3.14 30.09
CA ALA A 151 23.28 -2.52 29.28
C ALA A 151 24.12 -3.50 28.43
N GLN A 152 23.92 -4.82 28.57
CA GLN A 152 24.77 -5.82 27.91
C GLN A 152 24.08 -6.43 26.68
N VAL A 153 24.85 -6.62 25.60
CA VAL A 153 24.42 -7.39 24.42
C VAL A 153 24.58 -8.87 24.71
N ILE A 154 23.48 -9.62 24.69
CA ILE A 154 23.47 -11.07 24.95
C ILE A 154 23.38 -11.90 23.66
N ALA A 155 22.90 -11.32 22.56
CA ALA A 155 22.84 -11.97 21.25
C ALA A 155 22.95 -10.94 20.12
N SER A 156 23.51 -11.36 18.98
CA SER A 156 23.65 -10.54 17.78
C SER A 156 23.62 -11.45 16.55
N ASP A 157 22.43 -11.68 16.01
CA ASP A 157 22.22 -12.63 14.91
C ASP A 157 21.86 -11.91 13.61
N GLU A 158 22.34 -12.44 12.49
CA GLU A 158 21.78 -12.08 11.19
C GLU A 158 20.41 -12.73 11.02
N ARG A 159 19.40 -11.92 10.72
CA ARG A 159 18.02 -12.37 10.55
C ARG A 159 17.44 -11.78 9.28
N ARG A 160 16.56 -12.56 8.64
CA ARG A 160 15.77 -12.15 7.50
C ARG A 160 14.29 -12.27 7.87
N PHE A 161 13.52 -11.27 7.52
CA PHE A 161 12.08 -11.21 7.78
C PHE A 161 11.32 -10.93 6.51
N ARG A 162 10.15 -11.54 6.35
CA ARG A 162 9.20 -11.27 5.29
C ARG A 162 7.99 -10.53 5.85
N PHE A 163 7.66 -9.45 5.18
CA PHE A 163 6.42 -8.69 5.35
C PHE A 163 5.51 -9.04 4.18
N SER A 164 4.29 -9.45 4.50
CA SER A 164 3.23 -9.71 3.53
C SER A 164 2.20 -8.59 3.63
N TRP A 165 1.81 -8.06 2.48
CA TRP A 165 0.94 -6.89 2.40
C TRP A 165 -0.36 -7.21 1.68
N THR A 166 -1.40 -6.44 1.97
CA THR A 166 -2.61 -6.35 1.16
C THR A 166 -2.76 -4.93 0.66
N TYR A 167 -3.28 -4.79 -0.56
CA TYR A 167 -3.54 -3.49 -1.15
C TYR A 167 -5.00 -3.40 -1.58
N ARG A 168 -5.79 -2.58 -0.88
CA ARG A 168 -7.24 -2.41 -1.13
C ARG A 168 -7.63 -0.95 -0.98
N GLY A 169 -8.34 -0.41 -1.97
CA GLY A 169 -8.85 0.97 -1.90
C GLY A 169 -7.75 2.01 -1.65
N LEU A 170 -6.59 1.86 -2.31
CA LEU A 170 -5.38 2.68 -2.15
C LEU A 170 -4.66 2.58 -0.79
N ARG A 171 -5.11 1.68 0.10
CA ARG A 171 -4.45 1.42 1.38
C ARG A 171 -3.60 0.16 1.28
N LEU A 172 -2.32 0.29 1.63
CA LEU A 172 -1.42 -0.82 1.90
C LEU A 172 -1.53 -1.20 3.38
N ALA A 173 -1.71 -2.48 3.69
CA ALA A 173 -1.86 -2.97 5.06
C ALA A 173 -1.07 -4.26 5.28
N LEU A 174 -0.55 -4.44 6.50
CA LEU A 174 0.24 -5.59 6.90
C LEU A 174 -0.67 -6.80 7.14
N SER A 175 -0.55 -7.84 6.32
CA SER A 175 -1.33 -9.07 6.44
C SER A 175 -0.54 -10.20 7.10
N GLY A 176 0.79 -10.14 7.09
CA GLY A 176 1.62 -11.16 7.73
C GLY A 176 3.05 -10.72 7.94
N PHE A 177 3.68 -11.36 8.92
CA PHE A 177 5.07 -11.14 9.27
C PHE A 177 5.69 -12.49 9.67
N ALA A 178 6.84 -12.84 9.09
CA ALA A 178 7.49 -14.11 9.37
C ALA A 178 9.01 -13.98 9.31
N GLN A 179 9.72 -14.70 10.18
CA GLN A 179 11.16 -14.87 10.05
C GLN A 179 11.44 -15.90 8.94
N LEU A 180 12.31 -15.54 8.00
CA LEU A 180 12.81 -16.43 6.96
C LEU A 180 14.12 -17.10 7.42
N PRO A 181 14.47 -18.27 6.85
CA PRO A 181 15.80 -18.84 7.02
C PRO A 181 16.88 -17.87 6.48
N PRO A 182 18.12 -17.97 7.00
CA PRO A 182 19.25 -17.21 6.47
C PRO A 182 19.39 -17.42 4.96
N GLN A 183 19.81 -16.38 4.24
CA GLN A 183 19.99 -16.48 2.80
C GLN A 183 21.16 -17.44 2.49
N ASP A 184 20.86 -18.49 1.74
CA ASP A 184 21.83 -19.50 1.34
C ASP A 184 22.83 -18.86 0.36
N LYS A 185 24.08 -18.66 0.79
CA LYS A 185 25.15 -17.96 0.03
C LYS A 185 25.57 -18.71 -1.25
N SER A 186 25.01 -19.88 -1.52
CA SER A 186 25.33 -20.74 -2.66
C SER A 186 24.70 -20.32 -3.99
N LYS A 187 23.71 -19.41 -4.01
CA LYS A 187 23.01 -18.99 -5.24
C LYS A 187 23.48 -17.68 -5.87
N GLU A 188 24.42 -16.97 -5.26
CA GLU A 188 24.98 -15.71 -5.80
C GLU A 188 26.32 -15.92 -6.54
N ALA A 189 26.81 -17.16 -6.64
CA ALA A 189 28.07 -17.51 -7.30
C ALA A 189 27.90 -18.33 -8.61
N GLN A 190 26.72 -18.27 -9.24
CA GLN A 190 26.46 -18.87 -10.56
C GLN A 190 25.92 -17.84 -11.55
#